data_AF-A0A947C5V0-F1
#
_entry.id   AF-A0A947C5V0-F1
#
_cell.length_a   1.000
_cell.length_b   1.000
_cell.length_c   1.000
_cell.angle_alpha   90.00
_cell.angle_beta   90.00
_cell.angle_gamma   90.00
#
_symmetry.space_group_name_H-M   'P 1'
#
loop_
_entity.id
_entity.type
_entity.pdbx_description
1 polymer ?
#
loop_
_entity_poly.entity_id
_entity_poly.type
_entity_poly.pdbx_seq_one_letter_code
_entity_poly.pdbx_strand_id
1 'polypeptide(L)'
;MKRKKIAALKPSPDKVSQNNARLTRAGVTLASISSKIYIFIVVMTGLIAAALYYFAIVGPEKERSERYLNLVFSNYAELAEFSIVAVSKRLEVIARSPNVIESFAIATEENTTALEKQLTNVLPKAIGVQLVPIGTLDVDMQSVPPISNVTLELLRNSGRGKKQPPEVVRIGQPEQYIAVVENVYDENQVLLGYVLAGIDVGLISDGLEQIRSIPGFIEFRQEYSGVVHTLGQVGDSSLRVGDPIIIASLEQSLWQMAYWPSPEEDFSAREEQAIFLIGLLAIFFIVSLLGYQGYRRLNKTLTKDAQALMRLILDNPDGKIAVPKSGFSLRIFYDMAYSLQRTAEVRIEKYQKDSEAAEPKKNELPEDMRSTEMTSPPETGSVTQIETSEKVQQAAGQQLDEEGVEVVEEVVDTDSIISPDIFRAYDIRGIVGSTLTTEGVQWIGQAIGSEAFDRGEQTVIVARDGRLSSVEMVNALKAGILASGRNVIDIGEAPTPLLYFATHYLQSRSGVMVTGSHNPAEYNGLKVVLAGDSLHGDEIMALYHRIKRRNLLTGSGEETSQDILADYINNITGDVSLAQPMKIVIDAGNGVAGAVAPILFQALGCEVIGL
;
A
#
# COMPACT_ATOMS: atom_id res chain seq x y z
N MET A 1 48.51 -101.35 18.78
CA MET A 1 49.17 -100.10 19.24
C MET A 1 48.93 -98.98 18.23
N LYS A 2 48.98 -97.70 18.68
CA LYS A 2 49.49 -96.46 18.01
C LYS A 2 49.54 -96.43 16.47
N ARG A 3 49.08 -95.39 15.74
CA ARG A 3 48.57 -94.04 16.04
C ARG A 3 47.79 -93.53 14.79
N LYS A 4 46.62 -92.88 14.93
CA LYS A 4 46.08 -92.02 13.86
C LYS A 4 46.73 -90.63 13.93
N LYS A 5 47.17 -90.07 12.79
CA LYS A 5 47.44 -88.63 12.65
C LYS A 5 46.14 -87.95 12.19
N ILE A 6 45.76 -86.86 12.86
CA ILE A 6 44.73 -85.94 12.35
C ILE A 6 45.45 -84.86 11.55
N ALA A 7 44.99 -84.60 10.33
CA ALA A 7 45.48 -83.49 9.51
C ALA A 7 44.64 -82.24 9.78
N ALA A 8 45.30 -81.10 9.99
CA ALA A 8 44.61 -79.83 10.20
C ALA A 8 44.14 -79.24 8.86
N LEU A 9 42.84 -78.98 8.71
CA LEU A 9 42.34 -78.12 7.65
C LEU A 9 42.64 -76.66 8.01
N LYS A 10 43.41 -75.96 7.16
CA LYS A 10 43.40 -74.49 7.14
C LYS A 10 42.16 -74.02 6.37
N PRO A 11 41.45 -72.96 6.82
CA PRO A 11 40.42 -72.33 6.00
C PRO A 11 41.04 -71.63 4.77
N SER A 12 40.34 -71.64 3.63
CA SER A 12 40.77 -70.90 2.42
C SER A 12 40.53 -69.38 2.58
N PRO A 13 41.43 -68.53 2.04
CA PRO A 13 41.29 -67.07 2.12
C PRO A 13 40.10 -66.49 1.32
N ASP A 14 39.60 -67.20 0.29
CA ASP A 14 38.68 -66.62 -0.70
C ASP A 14 37.31 -66.21 -0.12
N LYS A 15 36.83 -66.92 0.91
CA LYS A 15 35.52 -66.63 1.53
C LYS A 15 35.51 -65.33 2.34
N VAL A 16 36.65 -64.86 2.83
CA VAL A 16 36.76 -63.56 3.53
C VAL A 16 36.70 -62.41 2.52
N SER A 17 37.35 -62.58 1.36
CA SER A 17 37.35 -61.61 0.26
C SER A 17 35.94 -61.29 -0.25
N GLN A 18 35.16 -62.32 -0.60
CA GLN A 18 33.84 -62.14 -1.23
C GLN A 18 32.79 -61.49 -0.31
N ASN A 19 32.81 -61.76 1.00
CA ASN A 19 31.88 -61.13 1.94
C ASN A 19 32.18 -59.64 2.13
N ASN A 20 33.46 -59.24 2.22
CA ASN A 20 33.85 -57.83 2.29
C ASN A 20 33.44 -57.06 1.03
N ALA A 21 33.54 -57.69 -0.16
CA ALA A 21 33.09 -57.11 -1.43
C ALA A 21 31.56 -56.93 -1.53
N ARG A 22 30.75 -57.81 -0.91
CA ARG A 22 29.28 -57.64 -0.84
C ARG A 22 28.86 -56.52 0.13
N LEU A 23 29.43 -56.50 1.33
CA LEU A 23 29.11 -55.50 2.36
C LEU A 23 29.44 -54.06 1.90
N THR A 24 30.58 -53.87 1.25
CA THR A 24 30.95 -52.57 0.66
C THR A 24 30.01 -52.11 -0.46
N ARG A 25 29.57 -53.02 -1.34
CA ARG A 25 28.59 -52.69 -2.40
C ARG A 25 27.24 -52.23 -1.84
N ALA A 26 26.76 -52.84 -0.75
CA ALA A 26 25.51 -52.47 -0.09
C ALA A 26 25.58 -51.07 0.55
N GLY A 27 26.67 -50.74 1.25
CA GLY A 27 26.87 -49.41 1.83
C GLY A 27 26.94 -48.29 0.78
N VAL A 28 27.64 -48.53 -0.33
CA VAL A 28 27.75 -47.56 -1.44
C VAL A 28 26.39 -47.32 -2.14
N THR A 29 25.55 -48.34 -2.27
CA THR A 29 24.22 -48.17 -2.90
C THR A 29 23.28 -47.32 -2.04
N LEU A 30 23.13 -47.57 -0.74
CA LEU A 30 22.32 -46.68 0.13
C LEU A 30 22.86 -45.24 0.18
N ALA A 31 24.18 -45.06 0.22
CA ALA A 31 24.81 -43.74 0.21
C ALA A 31 24.51 -42.93 -1.06
N SER A 32 24.33 -43.60 -2.22
CA SER A 32 24.02 -42.94 -3.50
C SER A 32 22.53 -42.64 -3.71
N ILE A 33 21.64 -43.42 -3.09
CA ILE A 33 20.18 -43.16 -3.12
C ILE A 33 19.85 -41.96 -2.21
N SER A 34 20.36 -41.97 -0.99
CA SER A 34 20.16 -40.89 -0.01
C SER A 34 20.68 -39.52 -0.49
N SER A 35 21.82 -39.48 -1.20
CA SER A 35 22.32 -38.23 -1.79
C SER A 35 21.42 -37.68 -2.91
N LYS A 36 20.78 -38.55 -3.69
CA LYS A 36 19.81 -38.14 -4.73
C LYS A 36 18.54 -37.57 -4.12
N ILE A 37 18.03 -38.20 -3.05
CA ILE A 37 16.87 -37.70 -2.29
C ILE A 37 17.18 -36.31 -1.69
N TYR A 38 18.37 -36.12 -1.11
CA TYR A 38 18.78 -34.81 -0.59
C TYR A 38 18.84 -33.74 -1.69
N ILE A 39 19.46 -34.02 -2.84
CA ILE A 39 19.50 -33.09 -3.98
C ILE A 39 18.08 -32.77 -4.50
N PHE A 40 17.19 -33.77 -4.57
CA PHE A 40 15.81 -33.57 -4.99
C PHE A 40 15.03 -32.66 -4.04
N ILE A 41 15.13 -32.87 -2.73
CA ILE A 41 14.53 -32.00 -1.70
C ILE A 41 15.06 -30.57 -1.83
N VAL A 42 16.38 -30.41 -2.01
CA VAL A 42 17.01 -29.10 -2.21
C VAL A 42 16.43 -28.39 -3.44
N VAL A 43 16.40 -29.04 -4.60
CA VAL A 43 15.85 -28.44 -5.83
C VAL A 43 14.36 -28.08 -5.68
N MET A 44 13.55 -28.98 -5.10
CA MET A 44 12.12 -28.74 -4.91
C MET A 44 11.84 -27.55 -3.98
N THR A 45 12.56 -27.45 -2.85
CA THR A 45 12.37 -26.31 -1.92
C THR A 45 12.79 -24.99 -2.56
N GLY A 46 13.85 -24.98 -3.39
CA GLY A 46 14.25 -23.80 -4.17
C GLY A 46 13.19 -23.36 -5.19
N LEU A 47 12.58 -24.31 -5.90
CA LEU A 47 11.47 -24.03 -6.84
C LEU A 47 10.21 -23.52 -6.11
N ILE A 48 9.88 -24.08 -4.95
CA ILE A 48 8.75 -23.62 -4.12
C ILE A 48 9.01 -22.20 -3.59
N ALA A 49 10.24 -21.90 -3.14
CA ALA A 49 10.60 -20.56 -2.70
C ALA A 49 10.51 -19.53 -3.84
N ALA A 50 10.98 -19.86 -5.04
CA ALA A 50 10.87 -18.99 -6.21
C ALA A 50 9.41 -18.77 -6.66
N ALA A 51 8.57 -19.80 -6.59
CA ALA A 51 7.14 -19.67 -6.88
C ALA A 51 6.41 -18.81 -5.84
N LEU A 52 6.66 -19.03 -4.54
CA LEU A 52 6.12 -18.21 -3.47
C LEU A 52 6.56 -16.74 -3.59
N TYR A 53 7.83 -16.50 -3.94
CA TYR A 53 8.35 -15.16 -4.19
C TYR A 53 7.60 -14.46 -5.34
N TYR A 54 7.40 -15.15 -6.46
CA TYR A 54 6.67 -14.62 -7.62
C TYR A 54 5.20 -14.28 -7.27
N PHE A 55 4.49 -15.19 -6.59
CA PHE A 55 3.07 -15.00 -6.26
C PHE A 55 2.81 -14.05 -5.08
N ALA A 56 3.74 -13.93 -4.12
CA ALA A 56 3.54 -13.09 -2.93
C ALA A 56 4.11 -11.66 -3.05
N ILE A 57 5.05 -11.43 -3.97
CA ILE A 57 5.71 -10.13 -4.15
C ILE A 57 5.53 -9.63 -5.59
N VAL A 58 6.09 -10.33 -6.58
CA VAL A 58 6.18 -9.83 -7.97
C VAL A 58 4.80 -9.57 -8.61
N GLY A 59 3.87 -10.52 -8.47
CA GLY A 59 2.50 -10.37 -8.98
C GLY A 59 1.73 -9.20 -8.34
N PRO A 60 1.58 -9.18 -7.00
CA PRO A 60 0.92 -8.09 -6.29
C PRO A 60 1.55 -6.71 -6.52
N GLU A 61 2.88 -6.63 -6.69
CA GLU A 61 3.56 -5.36 -6.95
C GLU A 61 3.20 -4.80 -8.34
N LYS A 62 3.16 -5.64 -9.38
CA LYS A 62 2.71 -5.22 -10.72
C LYS A 62 1.25 -4.73 -10.72
N GLU A 63 0.34 -5.48 -10.07
CA GLU A 63 -1.04 -5.03 -9.95
C GLU A 63 -1.20 -3.75 -9.11
N ARG A 64 -0.37 -3.56 -8.08
CA ARG A 64 -0.38 -2.34 -7.24
C ARG A 64 0.13 -1.14 -8.02
N SER A 65 1.16 -1.34 -8.85
CA SER A 65 1.73 -0.35 -9.77
C SER A 65 0.72 0.05 -10.85
N GLU A 66 0.10 -0.93 -11.52
CA GLU A 66 -0.97 -0.68 -12.51
C GLU A 66 -2.18 0.01 -11.87
N ARG A 67 -2.62 -0.39 -10.66
CA ARG A 67 -3.71 0.30 -9.96
C ARG A 67 -3.34 1.72 -9.54
N TYR A 68 -2.11 1.95 -9.08
CA TYR A 68 -1.62 3.29 -8.75
C TYR A 68 -1.58 4.19 -10.00
N LEU A 69 -1.01 3.70 -11.10
CA LEU A 69 -0.96 4.44 -12.36
C LEU A 69 -2.36 4.73 -12.91
N ASN A 70 -3.28 3.75 -12.93
CA ASN A 70 -4.67 3.98 -13.35
C ASN A 70 -5.36 5.06 -12.50
N LEU A 71 -5.20 5.00 -11.17
CA LEU A 71 -5.82 5.94 -10.24
C LEU A 71 -5.26 7.36 -10.34
N VAL A 72 -3.94 7.48 -10.45
CA VAL A 72 -3.27 8.76 -10.69
C VAL A 72 -3.66 9.33 -12.04
N PHE A 73 -3.76 8.50 -13.08
CA PHE A 73 -4.12 8.91 -14.43
C PHE A 73 -5.60 9.29 -14.57
N SER A 74 -6.53 8.64 -13.85
CA SER A 74 -7.94 9.04 -13.82
C SER A 74 -8.14 10.42 -13.18
N ASN A 75 -7.36 10.75 -12.13
CA ASN A 75 -7.38 12.11 -11.56
C ASN A 75 -6.89 13.16 -12.58
N TYR A 76 -5.91 12.79 -13.41
CA TYR A 76 -5.39 13.69 -14.44
C TYR A 76 -6.33 13.86 -15.63
N ALA A 77 -7.15 12.84 -15.93
CA ALA A 77 -8.32 13.00 -16.79
C ALA A 77 -9.33 13.97 -16.19
N GLU A 78 -9.75 13.78 -14.94
CA GLU A 78 -10.70 14.67 -14.22
C GLU A 78 -10.21 16.13 -14.18
N LEU A 79 -8.91 16.36 -13.93
CA LEU A 79 -8.31 17.70 -13.94
C LEU A 79 -8.27 18.35 -15.32
N ALA A 80 -7.99 17.59 -16.37
CA ALA A 80 -8.08 18.09 -17.74
C ALA A 80 -9.54 18.42 -18.10
N GLU A 81 -10.50 17.54 -17.76
CA GLU A 81 -11.94 17.75 -17.93
C GLU A 81 -12.42 19.04 -17.24
N PHE A 82 -11.99 19.27 -16.01
CA PHE A 82 -12.36 20.46 -15.23
C PHE A 82 -11.99 21.78 -15.94
N SER A 83 -10.86 21.84 -16.65
CA SER A 83 -10.45 23.03 -17.41
C SER A 83 -11.46 23.41 -18.51
N ILE A 84 -12.04 22.40 -19.15
CA ILE A 84 -12.99 22.51 -20.27
C ILE A 84 -14.40 22.82 -19.74
N VAL A 85 -14.79 22.15 -18.64
CA VAL A 85 -16.04 22.40 -17.91
C VAL A 85 -16.06 23.82 -17.34
N ALA A 86 -14.92 24.32 -16.83
CA ALA A 86 -14.79 25.69 -16.31
C ALA A 86 -15.00 26.74 -17.40
N VAL A 87 -14.49 26.54 -18.62
CA VAL A 87 -14.79 27.44 -19.76
C VAL A 87 -16.26 27.38 -20.14
N SER A 88 -16.83 26.18 -20.21
CA SER A 88 -18.26 25.98 -20.51
C SER A 88 -19.16 26.68 -19.49
N LYS A 89 -18.81 26.63 -18.20
CA LYS A 89 -19.53 27.34 -17.13
C LYS A 89 -19.35 28.87 -17.17
N ARG A 90 -18.18 29.37 -17.57
CA ARG A 90 -18.01 30.81 -17.85
C ARG A 90 -18.87 31.26 -19.03
N LEU A 91 -18.99 30.44 -20.07
CA LEU A 91 -19.86 30.73 -21.21
C LEU A 91 -21.35 30.72 -20.84
N GLU A 92 -21.79 29.79 -19.99
CA GLU A 92 -23.16 29.72 -19.47
C GLU A 92 -23.54 31.00 -18.69
N VAL A 93 -22.59 31.59 -17.95
CA VAL A 93 -22.79 32.88 -17.25
C VAL A 93 -22.79 34.06 -18.23
N ILE A 94 -21.89 34.06 -19.23
CA ILE A 94 -21.83 35.09 -20.27
C ILE A 94 -23.15 35.14 -21.08
N ALA A 95 -23.66 33.98 -21.49
CA ALA A 95 -24.90 33.84 -22.26
C ALA A 95 -26.16 34.35 -21.52
N ARG A 96 -26.11 34.44 -20.19
CA ARG A 96 -27.17 35.00 -19.33
C ARG A 96 -26.92 36.44 -18.89
N SER A 97 -25.83 37.07 -19.34
CA SER A 97 -25.52 38.45 -18.94
C SER A 97 -26.41 39.47 -19.68
N PRO A 98 -26.89 40.55 -19.02
CA PRO A 98 -27.75 41.55 -19.65
C PRO A 98 -27.17 42.13 -20.94
N ASN A 99 -25.88 42.47 -20.95
CA ASN A 99 -25.18 43.00 -22.12
C ASN A 99 -25.27 42.07 -23.35
N VAL A 100 -25.23 40.74 -23.14
CA VAL A 100 -25.36 39.75 -24.22
C VAL A 100 -26.81 39.65 -24.67
N ILE A 101 -27.77 39.58 -23.75
CA ILE A 101 -29.21 39.51 -24.07
C ILE A 101 -29.66 40.76 -24.84
N GLU A 102 -29.28 41.96 -24.37
CA GLU A 102 -29.56 43.25 -25.02
C GLU A 102 -28.93 43.35 -26.43
N SER A 103 -27.75 42.73 -26.64
CA SER A 103 -27.09 42.78 -27.95
C SER A 103 -27.90 42.13 -29.08
N PHE A 104 -28.71 41.10 -28.79
CA PHE A 104 -29.62 40.50 -29.77
C PHE A 104 -30.87 41.37 -30.04
N ALA A 105 -31.22 42.29 -29.14
CA ALA A 105 -32.37 43.19 -29.29
C ALA A 105 -32.01 44.50 -30.02
N ILE A 106 -30.77 44.99 -29.89
CA ILE A 106 -30.30 46.27 -30.47
C ILE A 106 -29.00 46.05 -31.27
N ALA A 107 -28.95 44.95 -32.02
CA ALA A 107 -27.78 44.54 -32.80
C ALA A 107 -27.37 45.57 -33.85
N THR A 108 -26.13 46.05 -33.77
CA THR A 108 -25.40 46.64 -34.89
C THR A 108 -24.08 45.90 -35.06
N GLU A 109 -23.57 45.83 -36.29
CA GLU A 109 -22.32 45.11 -36.62
C GLU A 109 -21.13 45.63 -35.77
N GLU A 110 -21.05 46.94 -35.59
CA GLU A 110 -20.03 47.61 -34.76
C GLU A 110 -20.16 47.26 -33.27
N ASN A 111 -21.36 47.32 -32.69
CA ASN A 111 -21.61 46.98 -31.28
C ASN A 111 -21.36 45.49 -31.01
N THR A 112 -21.79 44.62 -31.93
CA THR A 112 -21.63 43.16 -31.81
C THR A 112 -20.15 42.80 -31.83
N THR A 113 -19.40 43.28 -32.83
CA THR A 113 -17.94 43.08 -32.94
C THR A 113 -17.19 43.59 -31.70
N ALA A 114 -17.60 44.73 -31.13
CA ALA A 114 -17.01 45.28 -29.92
C ALA A 114 -17.25 44.38 -28.69
N LEU A 115 -18.48 43.85 -28.53
CA LEU A 115 -18.84 42.95 -27.44
C LEU A 115 -18.16 41.58 -27.58
N GLU A 116 -18.17 40.99 -28.78
CA GLU A 116 -17.44 39.74 -29.12
C GLU A 116 -15.96 39.83 -28.74
N LYS A 117 -15.31 40.94 -29.09
CA LYS A 117 -13.92 41.22 -28.71
C LYS A 117 -13.75 41.38 -27.20
N GLN A 118 -14.70 41.99 -26.50
CA GLN A 118 -14.67 42.08 -25.03
C GLN A 118 -14.80 40.69 -24.39
N LEU A 119 -15.75 39.87 -24.83
CA LEU A 119 -15.97 38.51 -24.31
C LEU A 119 -14.76 37.59 -24.55
N THR A 120 -14.11 37.73 -25.72
CA THR A 120 -12.86 37.02 -26.03
C THR A 120 -11.75 37.30 -25.01
N ASN A 121 -11.65 38.53 -24.50
CA ASN A 121 -10.66 38.88 -23.46
C ASN A 121 -11.01 38.36 -22.05
N VAL A 122 -12.25 37.91 -21.81
CA VAL A 122 -12.72 37.42 -20.51
C VAL A 122 -12.60 35.88 -20.40
N LEU A 123 -12.67 35.18 -21.53
CA LEU A 123 -12.51 33.73 -21.58
C LEU A 123 -11.02 33.34 -21.67
N PRO A 124 -10.55 32.40 -20.83
CA PRO A 124 -9.15 31.97 -20.86
C PRO A 124 -8.86 31.22 -22.16
N LYS A 125 -7.71 31.51 -22.79
CA LYS A 125 -7.27 30.90 -24.06
C LYS A 125 -8.28 31.00 -25.22
N ALA A 126 -9.25 31.93 -25.19
CA ALA A 126 -10.17 32.10 -26.32
C ALA A 126 -9.46 32.70 -27.54
N ILE A 127 -9.64 32.07 -28.70
CA ILE A 127 -9.24 32.64 -30.01
C ILE A 127 -10.27 33.64 -30.53
N GLY A 128 -11.52 33.53 -30.08
CA GLY A 128 -12.63 34.39 -30.44
C GLY A 128 -13.94 33.97 -29.77
N VAL A 129 -14.93 34.85 -29.81
CA VAL A 129 -16.31 34.62 -29.39
C VAL A 129 -17.21 35.21 -30.44
N GLN A 130 -18.27 34.50 -30.83
CA GLN A 130 -19.31 35.01 -31.72
C GLN A 130 -20.69 34.96 -31.07
N LEU A 131 -21.50 35.96 -31.40
CA LEU A 131 -22.91 36.08 -31.03
C LEU A 131 -23.75 35.80 -32.27
N VAL A 132 -24.37 34.63 -32.34
CA VAL A 132 -25.04 34.11 -33.55
C VAL A 132 -26.56 34.20 -33.38
N PRO A 133 -27.28 35.12 -34.06
CA PRO A 133 -28.73 35.25 -33.98
C PRO A 133 -29.49 33.99 -34.39
N ILE A 134 -30.69 33.81 -33.83
CA ILE A 134 -31.59 32.73 -34.26
C ILE A 134 -32.05 32.95 -35.72
N GLY A 135 -31.53 32.10 -36.62
CA GLY A 135 -31.88 32.10 -38.04
C GLY A 135 -30.69 32.33 -38.99
N THR A 136 -29.56 32.88 -38.53
CA THR A 136 -28.36 33.13 -39.34
C THR A 136 -27.35 31.99 -39.26
N LEU A 137 -27.82 30.74 -39.35
CA LEU A 137 -27.03 29.51 -39.14
C LEU A 137 -26.42 28.98 -40.45
N ASP A 138 -25.57 29.81 -41.06
CA ASP A 138 -24.82 29.56 -42.29
C ASP A 138 -23.31 29.33 -42.03
N VAL A 139 -22.60 28.77 -43.02
CA VAL A 139 -21.15 28.49 -42.93
C VAL A 139 -20.36 29.78 -43.20
N ASP A 140 -19.58 30.24 -42.23
CA ASP A 140 -18.66 31.36 -42.36
C ASP A 140 -17.24 30.94 -41.95
N MET A 141 -16.38 30.67 -42.94
CA MET A 141 -14.99 30.30 -42.71
C MET A 141 -14.03 31.52 -42.55
N GLN A 142 -14.55 32.75 -42.53
CA GLN A 142 -13.79 33.99 -42.31
C GLN A 142 -14.00 34.57 -40.90
N SER A 143 -15.09 34.21 -40.25
CA SER A 143 -15.35 34.47 -38.83
C SER A 143 -14.28 33.92 -37.87
N VAL A 144 -14.26 34.43 -36.63
CA VAL A 144 -13.32 34.01 -35.58
C VAL A 144 -14.09 33.76 -34.26
N PRO A 145 -14.27 32.50 -33.83
CA PRO A 145 -13.88 31.25 -34.50
C PRO A 145 -14.64 30.97 -35.81
N PRO A 146 -14.03 30.29 -36.80
CA PRO A 146 -14.69 29.95 -38.07
C PRO A 146 -15.93 29.05 -37.89
N ILE A 147 -17.11 29.54 -38.25
CA ILE A 147 -18.34 28.74 -38.32
C ILE A 147 -18.24 27.71 -39.45
N SER A 148 -18.06 26.44 -39.05
CA SER A 148 -17.96 25.28 -39.94
C SER A 148 -19.19 24.38 -39.83
N ASN A 149 -19.28 23.34 -40.65
CA ASN A 149 -20.37 22.35 -40.54
C ASN A 149 -20.47 21.71 -39.14
N VAL A 150 -19.35 21.54 -38.43
CA VAL A 150 -19.32 20.97 -37.06
C VAL A 150 -19.96 21.95 -36.07
N THR A 151 -19.54 23.22 -36.07
CA THR A 151 -20.13 24.21 -35.16
C THR A 151 -21.58 24.51 -35.50
N LEU A 152 -21.98 24.48 -36.77
CA LEU A 152 -23.40 24.53 -37.15
C LEU A 152 -24.21 23.36 -36.61
N GLU A 153 -23.66 22.14 -36.55
CA GLU A 153 -24.36 21.01 -35.94
C GLU A 153 -24.46 21.16 -34.41
N LEU A 154 -23.39 21.61 -33.73
CA LEU A 154 -23.42 21.95 -32.31
C LEU A 154 -24.49 23.01 -32.00
N LEU A 155 -24.51 24.13 -32.74
CA LEU A 155 -25.51 25.20 -32.62
C LEU A 155 -26.93 24.66 -32.83
N ARG A 156 -27.15 23.87 -33.90
CA ARG A 156 -28.47 23.29 -34.23
C ARG A 156 -28.93 22.24 -33.22
N ASN A 157 -28.03 21.52 -32.55
CA ASN A 157 -28.38 20.56 -31.51
C ASN A 157 -28.61 21.25 -30.16
N SER A 158 -27.79 22.24 -29.81
CA SER A 158 -28.00 23.09 -28.63
C SER A 158 -29.36 23.80 -28.67
N GLY A 159 -29.72 24.39 -29.83
CA GLY A 159 -31.04 25.01 -30.04
C GLY A 159 -32.24 24.04 -29.99
N ARG A 160 -32.01 22.73 -30.02
CA ARG A 160 -33.03 21.69 -29.80
C ARG A 160 -33.14 21.24 -28.34
N GLY A 161 -32.47 21.94 -27.41
CA GLY A 161 -32.41 21.57 -26.00
C GLY A 161 -31.48 20.39 -25.70
N LYS A 162 -30.68 19.92 -26.69
CA LYS A 162 -29.62 18.95 -26.44
C LYS A 162 -28.35 19.69 -26.06
N LYS A 163 -27.99 19.74 -24.78
CA LYS A 163 -26.63 20.16 -24.39
C LYS A 163 -25.63 19.26 -25.11
N GLN A 164 -24.62 19.85 -25.74
CA GLN A 164 -23.55 19.12 -26.41
C GLN A 164 -22.26 19.31 -25.61
N PRO A 165 -21.38 18.30 -25.54
CA PRO A 165 -20.03 18.50 -25.03
C PRO A 165 -19.25 19.44 -25.98
N PRO A 166 -18.19 20.10 -25.51
CA PRO A 166 -17.23 20.74 -26.40
C PRO A 166 -16.57 19.74 -27.35
N GLU A 167 -16.34 20.14 -28.60
CA GLU A 167 -15.69 19.31 -29.62
C GLU A 167 -14.51 20.06 -30.26
N VAL A 168 -13.47 19.34 -30.70
CA VAL A 168 -12.37 19.96 -31.45
C VAL A 168 -12.74 20.05 -32.92
N VAL A 169 -12.66 21.27 -33.45
CA VAL A 169 -12.98 21.62 -34.83
C VAL A 169 -11.69 21.70 -35.63
N ARG A 170 -11.71 21.19 -36.88
CA ARG A 170 -10.55 21.12 -37.80
C ARG A 170 -9.34 20.35 -37.26
N ILE A 171 -9.60 19.27 -36.51
CA ILE A 171 -8.58 18.46 -35.83
C ILE A 171 -7.40 18.09 -36.75
N GLY A 172 -6.18 18.29 -36.27
CA GLY A 172 -4.93 18.06 -37.00
C GLY A 172 -4.50 19.21 -37.94
N GLN A 173 -5.23 20.33 -37.99
CA GLN A 173 -4.81 21.53 -38.72
C GLN A 173 -4.23 22.60 -37.77
N PRO A 174 -3.37 23.52 -38.25
CA PRO A 174 -2.85 24.63 -37.43
C PRO A 174 -3.93 25.58 -36.89
N GLU A 175 -5.11 25.58 -37.52
CA GLU A 175 -6.27 26.41 -37.19
C GLU A 175 -7.36 25.59 -36.45
N GLN A 176 -6.95 24.57 -35.69
CA GLN A 176 -7.83 23.77 -34.85
C GLN A 176 -8.15 24.47 -33.53
N TYR A 177 -9.38 24.31 -33.04
CA TYR A 177 -9.85 24.94 -31.80
C TYR A 177 -10.95 24.10 -31.15
N ILE A 178 -11.16 24.27 -29.84
CA ILE A 178 -12.29 23.68 -29.11
C ILE A 178 -13.50 24.60 -29.29
N ALA A 179 -14.59 24.10 -29.85
CA ALA A 179 -15.86 24.80 -29.93
C ALA A 179 -16.68 24.58 -28.66
N VAL A 180 -17.12 25.67 -28.04
CA VAL A 180 -18.04 25.67 -26.89
C VAL A 180 -19.26 26.50 -27.28
N VAL A 181 -20.47 25.97 -27.08
CA VAL A 181 -21.74 26.61 -27.48
C VAL A 181 -22.67 26.67 -26.28
N GLU A 182 -23.24 27.85 -26.02
CA GLU A 182 -24.33 28.04 -25.05
C GLU A 182 -25.46 28.87 -25.66
N ASN A 183 -26.70 28.62 -25.21
CA ASN A 183 -27.92 29.25 -25.72
C ASN A 183 -28.21 30.57 -24.99
N VAL A 184 -28.65 31.60 -25.73
CA VAL A 184 -29.09 32.89 -25.18
C VAL A 184 -30.60 32.97 -25.19
N TYR A 185 -31.20 33.20 -24.02
CA TYR A 185 -32.65 33.30 -23.82
C TYR A 185 -33.04 34.67 -23.28
N ASP A 186 -34.25 35.13 -23.60
CA ASP A 186 -34.85 36.30 -22.95
C ASP A 186 -35.48 35.97 -21.58
N GLU A 187 -36.02 36.99 -20.91
CA GLU A 187 -36.74 36.83 -19.64
C GLU A 187 -37.96 35.88 -19.73
N ASN A 188 -38.54 35.71 -20.93
CA ASN A 188 -39.67 34.84 -21.21
C ASN A 188 -39.25 33.42 -21.65
N GLN A 189 -37.96 33.08 -21.59
CA GLN A 189 -37.37 31.82 -22.05
C GLN A 189 -37.48 31.55 -23.56
N VAL A 190 -37.61 32.60 -24.38
CA VAL A 190 -37.52 32.56 -25.83
C VAL A 190 -36.05 32.56 -26.24
N LEU A 191 -35.65 31.63 -27.11
CA LEU A 191 -34.29 31.54 -27.65
C LEU A 191 -34.02 32.69 -28.63
N LEU A 192 -33.09 33.58 -28.28
CA LEU A 192 -32.67 34.73 -29.09
C LEU A 192 -31.53 34.39 -30.06
N GLY A 193 -30.67 33.47 -29.67
CA GLY A 193 -29.46 33.11 -30.40
C GLY A 193 -28.51 32.27 -29.56
N TYR A 194 -27.23 32.31 -29.92
CA TYR A 194 -26.18 31.47 -29.35
C TYR A 194 -24.91 32.28 -29.08
N VAL A 195 -24.15 31.87 -28.08
CA VAL A 195 -22.74 32.26 -27.93
C VAL A 195 -21.88 31.07 -28.38
N LEU A 196 -21.06 31.27 -29.41
CA LEU A 196 -20.03 30.33 -29.85
C LEU A 196 -18.67 30.85 -29.39
N ALA A 197 -18.02 30.17 -28.45
CA ALA A 197 -16.62 30.44 -28.12
C ALA A 197 -15.70 29.45 -28.81
N GLY A 198 -14.60 29.96 -29.36
CA GLY A 198 -13.50 29.16 -29.86
C GLY A 198 -12.33 29.26 -28.90
N ILE A 199 -11.83 28.13 -28.40
CA ILE A 199 -10.76 28.07 -27.41
C ILE A 199 -9.54 27.38 -28.02
N ASP A 200 -8.35 27.93 -27.78
CA ASP A 200 -7.08 27.33 -28.19
C ASP A 200 -6.93 25.93 -27.57
N VAL A 201 -6.63 24.93 -28.40
CA VAL A 201 -6.39 23.54 -27.95
C VAL A 201 -5.20 23.43 -27.00
N GLY A 202 -4.27 24.40 -27.02
CA GLY A 202 -3.19 24.53 -26.05
C GLY A 202 -3.68 24.70 -24.61
N LEU A 203 -4.95 25.04 -24.35
CA LEU A 203 -5.53 24.95 -23.00
C LEU A 203 -5.41 23.54 -22.40
N ILE A 204 -5.56 22.49 -23.23
CA ILE A 204 -5.39 21.10 -22.81
C ILE A 204 -3.90 20.83 -22.48
N SER A 205 -2.99 21.30 -23.35
CA SER A 205 -1.54 21.15 -23.13
C SER A 205 -1.05 21.88 -21.88
N ASP A 206 -1.51 23.11 -21.62
CA ASP A 206 -1.20 23.87 -20.39
C ASP A 206 -1.58 23.05 -19.14
N GLY A 207 -2.77 22.43 -19.14
CA GLY A 207 -3.22 21.55 -18.06
C GLY A 207 -2.34 20.30 -17.91
N LEU A 208 -1.93 19.69 -19.02
CA LEU A 208 -1.05 18.52 -19.03
C LEU A 208 0.41 18.85 -18.64
N GLU A 209 0.89 20.08 -18.86
CA GLU A 209 2.23 20.49 -18.41
C GLU A 209 2.30 20.65 -16.88
N GLN A 210 1.19 21.04 -16.22
CA GLN A 210 1.08 21.00 -14.75
C GLN A 210 1.05 19.56 -14.19
N ILE A 211 0.82 18.57 -15.05
CA ILE A 211 0.67 17.14 -14.73
C ILE A 211 1.98 16.34 -14.90
N ARG A 212 3.08 17.02 -15.26
CA ARG A 212 4.42 16.47 -15.60
C ARG A 212 5.18 15.75 -14.44
N SER A 213 4.49 15.29 -13.41
CA SER A 213 5.03 14.43 -12.35
C SER A 213 5.00 12.93 -12.67
N ILE A 214 4.36 12.51 -13.77
CA ILE A 214 4.52 11.15 -14.32
C ILE A 214 5.63 11.14 -15.39
N PRO A 215 6.66 10.28 -15.30
CA PRO A 215 7.59 10.04 -16.40
C PRO A 215 6.94 9.22 -17.52
N GLY A 216 6.97 9.72 -18.76
CA GLY A 216 6.46 9.03 -19.94
C GLY A 216 5.93 9.98 -21.01
N PHE A 217 5.03 9.48 -21.85
CA PHE A 217 4.30 10.22 -22.87
C PHE A 217 2.79 10.09 -22.65
N ILE A 218 2.11 11.22 -22.60
CA ILE A 218 0.66 11.35 -22.43
C ILE A 218 0.09 11.94 -23.71
N GLU A 219 -0.87 11.23 -24.32
CA GLU A 219 -1.64 11.71 -25.46
C GLU A 219 -3.08 11.99 -25.03
N PHE A 220 -3.55 13.20 -25.28
CA PHE A 220 -4.95 13.57 -25.16
C PHE A 220 -5.59 13.52 -26.55
N ARG A 221 -6.65 12.74 -26.72
CA ARG A 221 -7.12 12.30 -28.05
C ARG A 221 -8.64 12.21 -28.16
N GLN A 222 -9.15 12.28 -29.39
CA GLN A 222 -10.55 12.00 -29.73
C GLN A 222 -10.59 10.89 -30.78
N GLU A 223 -11.43 9.88 -30.58
CA GLU A 223 -11.67 8.85 -31.59
C GLU A 223 -12.96 9.15 -32.35
N TYR A 224 -12.89 9.19 -33.68
CA TYR A 224 -14.06 9.37 -34.53
C TYR A 224 -13.98 8.44 -35.74
N SER A 225 -15.04 7.64 -35.96
CA SER A 225 -15.13 6.68 -37.07
C SER A 225 -13.93 5.70 -37.16
N GLY A 226 -13.31 5.35 -36.02
CA GLY A 226 -12.12 4.49 -35.96
C GLY A 226 -10.79 5.19 -36.27
N VAL A 227 -10.79 6.52 -36.41
CA VAL A 227 -9.58 7.35 -36.51
C VAL A 227 -9.33 8.04 -35.17
N VAL A 228 -8.16 7.80 -34.58
CA VAL A 228 -7.70 8.47 -33.37
C VAL A 228 -6.96 9.75 -33.76
N HIS A 229 -7.46 10.89 -33.30
CA HIS A 229 -6.86 12.21 -33.51
C HIS A 229 -6.25 12.75 -32.20
N THR A 230 -4.99 13.18 -32.25
CA THR A 230 -4.30 13.88 -31.17
C THR A 230 -4.85 15.30 -31.00
N LEU A 231 -5.29 15.66 -29.80
CA LEU A 231 -5.73 17.02 -29.44
C LEU A 231 -4.64 17.79 -28.70
N GLY A 232 -3.91 17.10 -27.83
CA GLY A 232 -2.77 17.62 -27.06
C GLY A 232 -1.84 16.48 -26.64
N GLN A 233 -0.59 16.79 -26.31
CA GLN A 233 0.40 15.78 -25.89
C GLN A 233 1.48 16.39 -24.97
N VAL A 234 1.98 15.60 -24.02
CA VAL A 234 3.09 15.98 -23.13
C VAL A 234 4.04 14.78 -22.93
N GLY A 235 5.34 15.07 -22.85
CA GLY A 235 6.39 14.06 -22.78
C GLY A 235 7.08 13.82 -24.12
N ASP A 236 7.96 12.82 -24.19
CA ASP A 236 8.66 12.49 -25.45
C ASP A 236 7.81 11.58 -26.35
N SER A 237 7.39 12.12 -27.49
CA SER A 237 6.69 11.40 -28.55
C SER A 237 7.39 10.13 -29.06
N SER A 238 8.71 9.98 -28.83
CA SER A 238 9.44 8.74 -29.17
C SER A 238 8.96 7.51 -28.40
N LEU A 239 8.32 7.72 -27.23
CA LEU A 239 7.79 6.68 -26.36
C LEU A 239 6.46 6.08 -26.86
N ARG A 240 5.81 6.69 -27.86
CA ARG A 240 4.52 6.27 -28.42
C ARG A 240 4.64 5.03 -29.31
N VAL A 241 5.12 3.92 -28.72
CA VAL A 241 5.42 2.66 -29.41
C VAL A 241 4.41 1.58 -29.01
N GLY A 242 3.60 1.15 -29.98
CA GLY A 242 2.51 0.20 -29.74
C GLY A 242 1.30 0.85 -29.07
N ASP A 243 0.38 0.01 -28.57
CA ASP A 243 -0.82 0.46 -27.87
C ASP A 243 -0.46 1.09 -26.50
N PRO A 244 -1.22 2.09 -26.03
CA PRO A 244 -1.03 2.67 -24.70
C PRO A 244 -1.35 1.65 -23.60
N ILE A 245 -0.65 1.73 -22.47
CA ILE A 245 -0.88 0.83 -21.32
C ILE A 245 -2.19 1.19 -20.60
N ILE A 246 -2.55 2.48 -20.59
CA ILE A 246 -3.76 2.99 -19.94
C ILE A 246 -4.50 3.89 -20.93
N ILE A 247 -5.82 3.74 -20.97
CA ILE A 247 -6.75 4.66 -21.64
C ILE A 247 -7.81 5.06 -20.60
N ALA A 248 -7.91 6.36 -20.31
CA ALA A 248 -9.00 6.93 -19.52
C ALA A 248 -9.99 7.61 -20.48
N SER A 249 -11.29 7.40 -20.27
CA SER A 249 -12.36 8.15 -20.94
C SER A 249 -12.88 9.24 -20.02
N LEU A 250 -13.33 10.35 -20.60
CA LEU A 250 -13.77 11.56 -19.93
C LEU A 250 -15.31 11.63 -20.02
N GLU A 251 -16.03 11.70 -18.89
CA GLU A 251 -17.48 11.42 -18.86
C GLU A 251 -18.34 12.49 -19.53
N GLN A 252 -17.84 13.73 -19.61
CA GLN A 252 -18.53 14.90 -20.13
C GLN A 252 -18.02 15.34 -21.52
N SER A 253 -17.24 14.50 -22.20
CA SER A 253 -16.70 14.77 -23.54
C SER A 253 -16.61 13.52 -24.42
N LEU A 254 -16.21 13.69 -25.68
CA LEU A 254 -15.90 12.57 -26.59
C LEU A 254 -14.42 12.17 -26.53
N TRP A 255 -13.72 12.57 -25.47
CA TRP A 255 -12.26 12.56 -25.43
C TRP A 255 -11.73 11.43 -24.54
N GLN A 256 -10.46 11.10 -24.76
CA GLN A 256 -9.71 10.11 -24.00
C GLN A 256 -8.32 10.67 -23.67
N MET A 257 -7.74 10.20 -22.57
CA MET A 257 -6.30 10.28 -22.33
C MET A 257 -5.69 8.88 -22.50
N ALA A 258 -4.49 8.82 -23.08
CA ALA A 258 -3.73 7.59 -23.30
C ALA A 258 -2.27 7.77 -22.83
N TYR A 259 -1.67 6.73 -22.23
CA TYR A 259 -0.34 6.80 -21.62
C TYR A 259 0.60 5.68 -22.05
N TRP A 260 1.85 6.06 -22.31
CA TRP A 260 3.01 5.20 -22.55
C TRP A 260 4.11 5.58 -21.53
N PRO A 261 4.66 4.63 -20.74
CA PRO A 261 5.65 4.95 -19.71
C PRO A 261 7.05 5.23 -20.26
N SER A 262 7.89 5.86 -19.44
CA SER A 262 9.33 5.94 -19.69
C SER A 262 10.01 4.57 -19.45
N PRO A 263 10.97 4.12 -20.28
CA PRO A 263 11.71 2.88 -20.05
C PRO A 263 12.69 2.92 -18.87
N GLU A 264 13.09 4.11 -18.41
CA GLU A 264 14.17 4.27 -17.41
C GLU A 264 13.68 4.21 -15.96
N GLU A 265 12.36 4.37 -15.73
CA GLU A 265 11.70 4.18 -14.43
C GLU A 265 10.48 3.26 -14.59
N ASP A 266 10.74 1.98 -14.90
CA ASP A 266 9.76 0.90 -14.75
C ASP A 266 9.33 0.88 -13.26
N PHE A 267 8.04 1.14 -12.98
CA PHE A 267 7.47 1.19 -11.62
C PHE A 267 7.35 -0.21 -10.97
N SER A 268 8.35 -1.07 -11.20
CA SER A 268 8.53 -2.38 -10.56
C SER A 268 9.99 -2.52 -10.13
N ALA A 269 10.24 -3.00 -8.91
CA ALA A 269 11.57 -3.09 -8.30
C ALA A 269 12.40 -4.26 -8.88
N ARG A 270 12.25 -4.54 -10.17
CA ARG A 270 12.57 -5.80 -10.85
C ARG A 270 14.04 -6.21 -10.76
N GLU A 271 14.96 -5.25 -10.76
CA GLU A 271 16.39 -5.52 -10.56
C GLU A 271 16.72 -5.82 -9.09
N GLU A 272 16.17 -5.06 -8.15
CA GLU A 272 16.32 -5.33 -6.71
C GLU A 272 15.71 -6.68 -6.32
N GLN A 273 14.54 -6.99 -6.90
CA GLN A 273 13.87 -8.28 -6.79
C GLN A 273 14.75 -9.43 -7.30
N ALA A 274 15.39 -9.25 -8.46
CA ALA A 274 16.32 -10.23 -9.02
C ALA A 274 17.57 -10.41 -8.14
N ILE A 275 18.14 -9.32 -7.62
CA ILE A 275 19.27 -9.35 -6.68
C ILE A 275 18.89 -10.07 -5.39
N PHE A 276 17.71 -9.79 -4.82
CA PHE A 276 17.17 -10.47 -3.64
C PHE A 276 16.98 -11.97 -3.88
N LEU A 277 16.39 -12.36 -5.02
CA LEU A 277 16.18 -13.75 -5.39
C LEU A 277 17.51 -14.50 -5.58
N ILE A 278 18.50 -13.87 -6.20
CA ILE A 278 19.88 -14.41 -6.33
C ILE A 278 20.52 -14.58 -4.95
N GLY A 279 20.37 -13.60 -4.05
CA GLY A 279 20.85 -13.69 -2.67
C GLY A 279 20.20 -14.83 -1.88
N LEU A 280 18.87 -14.99 -1.99
CA LEU A 280 18.12 -16.08 -1.36
C LEU A 280 18.55 -17.45 -1.89
N LEU A 281 18.74 -17.59 -3.21
CA LEU A 281 19.26 -18.80 -3.83
C LEU A 281 20.71 -19.10 -3.38
N ALA A 282 21.56 -18.08 -3.21
CA ALA A 282 22.92 -18.25 -2.71
C ALA A 282 22.96 -18.71 -1.25
N ILE A 283 22.15 -18.10 -0.37
CA ILE A 283 21.98 -18.54 1.03
C ILE A 283 21.49 -19.99 1.07
N PHE A 284 20.48 -20.32 0.27
CA PHE A 284 19.92 -21.66 0.19
C PHE A 284 20.93 -22.70 -0.32
N PHE A 285 21.78 -22.35 -1.29
CA PHE A 285 22.90 -23.18 -1.74
C PHE A 285 23.94 -23.40 -0.64
N ILE A 286 24.30 -22.36 0.13
CA ILE A 286 25.24 -22.46 1.26
C ILE A 286 24.69 -23.38 2.35
N VAL A 287 23.44 -23.19 2.77
CA VAL A 287 22.77 -24.07 3.75
C VAL A 287 22.73 -25.52 3.25
N SER A 288 22.37 -25.72 1.98
CA SER A 288 22.33 -27.04 1.34
C SER A 288 23.70 -27.72 1.29
N LEU A 289 24.78 -26.96 1.02
CA LEU A 289 26.16 -27.44 1.01
C LEU A 289 26.65 -27.81 2.43
N LEU A 290 26.36 -26.97 3.43
CA LEU A 290 26.69 -27.24 4.82
C LEU A 290 25.95 -28.47 5.36
N GLY A 291 24.64 -28.60 5.08
CA GLY A 291 23.86 -29.78 5.42
C GLY A 291 24.39 -31.06 4.75
N TYR A 292 24.81 -30.99 3.48
CA TYR A 292 25.43 -32.12 2.79
C TYR A 292 26.81 -32.51 3.39
N GLN A 293 27.61 -31.53 3.80
CA GLN A 293 28.85 -31.78 4.53
C GLN A 293 28.58 -32.41 5.91
N GLY A 294 27.59 -31.92 6.65
CA GLY A 294 27.14 -32.49 7.92
C GLY A 294 26.69 -33.94 7.76
N TYR A 295 25.81 -34.21 6.79
CA TYR A 295 25.35 -35.57 6.44
C TYR A 295 26.52 -36.49 6.07
N ARG A 296 27.46 -36.03 5.22
CA ARG A 296 28.67 -36.80 4.87
C ARG A 296 29.57 -37.09 6.07
N ARG A 297 29.71 -36.15 7.02
CA ARG A 297 30.46 -36.38 8.27
C ARG A 297 29.74 -37.42 9.13
N LEU A 298 28.45 -37.22 9.41
CA LEU A 298 27.64 -38.12 10.24
C LEU A 298 27.64 -39.56 9.69
N ASN A 299 27.41 -39.75 8.39
CA ASN A 299 27.38 -41.09 7.78
C ASN A 299 28.76 -41.79 7.83
N LYS A 300 29.87 -41.04 7.66
CA LYS A 300 31.22 -41.58 7.90
C LYS A 300 31.43 -42.00 9.34
N THR A 301 30.98 -41.20 10.31
CA THR A 301 31.10 -41.49 11.74
C THR A 301 30.27 -42.70 12.14
N LEU A 302 29.00 -42.77 11.71
CA LEU A 302 28.12 -43.94 11.87
C LEU A 302 28.78 -45.22 11.33
N THR A 303 29.34 -45.15 10.11
CA THR A 303 30.01 -46.30 9.49
C THR A 303 31.26 -46.73 10.27
N LYS A 304 32.08 -45.78 10.73
CA LYS A 304 33.29 -46.03 11.54
C LYS A 304 32.92 -46.70 12.87
N ASP A 305 31.97 -46.14 13.61
CA ASP A 305 31.59 -46.62 14.94
C ASP A 305 30.87 -47.98 14.87
N ALA A 306 30.04 -48.20 13.85
CA ALA A 306 29.45 -49.51 13.59
C ALA A 306 30.50 -50.59 13.24
N GLN A 307 31.55 -50.24 12.48
CA GLN A 307 32.68 -51.15 12.22
C GLN A 307 33.50 -51.42 13.48
N ALA A 308 33.72 -50.41 14.33
CA ALA A 308 34.38 -50.58 15.62
C ALA A 308 33.58 -51.52 16.54
N LEU A 309 32.25 -51.39 16.58
CA LEU A 309 31.36 -52.24 17.36
C LEU A 309 31.38 -53.69 16.86
N MET A 310 31.33 -53.91 15.55
CA MET A 310 31.43 -55.27 15.00
C MET A 310 32.80 -55.91 15.25
N ARG A 311 33.92 -55.17 15.20
CA ARG A 311 35.24 -55.68 15.58
C ARG A 311 35.29 -56.06 17.05
N LEU A 312 34.83 -55.18 17.94
CA LEU A 312 34.75 -55.42 19.38
C LEU A 312 33.96 -56.69 19.75
N ILE A 313 32.93 -57.04 18.97
CA ILE A 313 32.17 -58.30 19.12
C ILE A 313 32.94 -59.51 18.52
N LEU A 314 33.55 -59.38 17.35
CA LEU A 314 34.23 -60.47 16.64
C LEU A 314 35.58 -60.85 17.25
N ASP A 315 36.32 -59.89 17.80
CA ASP A 315 37.65 -60.06 18.36
C ASP A 315 37.64 -60.64 19.79
N ASN A 316 36.47 -60.66 20.46
CA ASN A 316 36.26 -61.21 21.82
C ASN A 316 35.23 -62.38 21.83
N PRO A 317 35.47 -63.49 21.10
CA PRO A 317 34.51 -64.59 20.95
C PRO A 317 34.30 -65.43 22.22
N ASP A 318 35.12 -65.24 23.26
CA ASP A 318 34.95 -65.82 24.60
C ASP A 318 33.99 -65.01 25.50
N GLY A 319 33.45 -63.89 24.99
CA GLY A 319 32.50 -63.03 25.68
C GLY A 319 33.13 -61.98 26.61
N LYS A 320 34.46 -61.91 26.73
CA LYS A 320 35.16 -60.95 27.62
C LYS A 320 35.36 -59.59 26.96
N ILE A 321 34.23 -58.95 26.62
CA ILE A 321 34.19 -57.69 25.89
C ILE A 321 34.69 -56.53 26.78
N ALA A 322 35.91 -56.06 26.55
CA ALA A 322 36.45 -54.87 27.21
C ALA A 322 36.14 -53.60 26.39
N VAL A 323 35.21 -52.76 26.86
CA VAL A 323 34.80 -51.54 26.12
C VAL A 323 35.83 -50.40 26.26
N PRO A 324 36.42 -49.91 25.15
CA PRO A 324 37.40 -48.83 25.19
C PRO A 324 36.74 -47.47 25.48
N LYS A 325 37.22 -46.77 26.52
CA LYS A 325 36.68 -45.48 27.02
C LYS A 325 36.62 -44.34 25.97
N SER A 326 37.30 -44.47 24.84
CA SER A 326 37.36 -43.48 23.75
C SER A 326 37.24 -44.08 22.35
N GLY A 327 36.81 -45.35 22.22
CA GLY A 327 36.77 -46.04 20.93
C GLY A 327 35.64 -45.65 19.99
N PHE A 328 34.56 -45.06 20.53
CA PHE A 328 33.37 -44.67 19.78
C PHE A 328 33.22 -43.15 19.72
N SER A 329 32.82 -42.64 18.55
CA SER A 329 32.66 -41.20 18.29
C SER A 329 31.23 -40.71 18.63
N LEU A 330 30.23 -41.60 18.51
CA LEU A 330 28.83 -41.37 18.81
C LEU A 330 28.42 -42.17 20.06
N ARG A 331 27.85 -41.48 21.05
CA ARG A 331 27.48 -42.04 22.36
C ARG A 331 26.64 -43.31 22.29
N ILE A 332 25.70 -43.41 21.34
CA ILE A 332 24.84 -44.60 21.19
C ILE A 332 25.63 -45.90 20.97
N PHE A 333 26.77 -45.86 20.26
CA PHE A 333 27.61 -47.05 20.06
C PHE A 333 28.41 -47.42 21.31
N TYR A 334 28.80 -46.43 22.13
CA TYR A 334 29.39 -46.68 23.45
C TYR A 334 28.37 -47.31 24.40
N ASP A 335 27.16 -46.75 24.48
CA ASP A 335 26.08 -47.26 25.33
C ASP A 335 25.66 -48.68 24.91
N MET A 336 25.61 -48.98 23.60
CA MET A 336 25.41 -50.33 23.06
C MET A 336 26.55 -51.29 23.43
N ALA A 337 27.82 -50.88 23.26
CA ALA A 337 28.97 -51.71 23.61
C ALA A 337 28.99 -52.06 25.11
N TYR A 338 28.68 -51.08 25.98
CA TYR A 338 28.60 -51.26 27.42
C TYR A 338 27.46 -52.18 27.85
N SER A 339 26.30 -52.10 27.19
CA SER A 339 25.19 -53.04 27.37
C SER A 339 25.55 -54.47 26.95
N LEU A 340 26.30 -54.62 25.85
CA LEU A 340 26.82 -55.93 25.39
C LEU A 340 27.83 -56.53 26.36
N GLN A 341 28.76 -55.73 26.91
CA GLN A 341 29.68 -56.17 27.96
C GLN A 341 28.89 -56.71 29.17
N ARG A 342 28.01 -55.88 29.75
CA ARG A 342 27.24 -56.24 30.95
C ARG A 342 26.36 -57.48 30.76
N THR A 343 25.78 -57.66 29.56
CA THR A 343 24.95 -58.84 29.26
C THR A 343 25.78 -60.09 28.93
N ALA A 344 27.03 -59.96 28.51
CA ALA A 344 27.97 -61.08 28.38
C ALA A 344 28.49 -61.55 29.75
N GLU A 345 28.89 -60.61 30.61
CA GLU A 345 29.37 -60.88 31.99
C GLU A 345 28.35 -61.70 32.80
N VAL A 346 27.09 -61.24 32.87
CA VAL A 346 25.98 -61.95 33.55
C VAL A 346 25.72 -63.35 32.94
N ARG A 347 26.01 -63.54 31.65
CA ARG A 347 25.88 -64.85 30.98
C ARG A 347 26.99 -65.81 31.37
N ILE A 348 28.21 -65.32 31.53
CA ILE A 348 29.38 -66.08 31.98
C ILE A 348 29.20 -66.51 33.44
N GLU A 349 28.82 -65.58 34.33
CA GLU A 349 28.51 -65.90 35.73
C GLU A 349 27.46 -67.00 35.83
N LYS A 350 26.37 -66.90 35.06
CA LYS A 350 25.33 -67.93 35.06
C LYS A 350 25.84 -69.29 34.57
N TYR A 351 26.62 -69.32 33.48
CA TYR A 351 27.16 -70.58 32.94
C TYR A 351 28.14 -71.26 33.89
N GLN A 352 28.91 -70.48 34.66
CA GLN A 352 29.78 -71.01 35.72
C GLN A 352 28.94 -71.59 36.87
N LYS A 353 27.94 -70.85 37.33
CA LYS A 353 27.06 -71.25 38.45
C LYS A 353 26.21 -72.49 38.13
N ASP A 354 25.70 -72.58 36.90
CA ASP A 354 24.98 -73.76 36.40
C ASP A 354 25.93 -74.97 36.21
N SER A 355 27.25 -74.74 36.04
CA SER A 355 28.27 -75.80 35.96
C SER A 355 28.78 -76.29 37.32
N GLU A 356 28.75 -75.47 38.37
CA GLU A 356 29.14 -75.86 39.74
C GLU A 356 28.01 -76.63 40.47
N ALA A 357 26.76 -76.48 40.03
CA ALA A 357 25.59 -77.13 40.62
C ALA A 357 25.44 -78.63 40.27
N ALA A 358 26.42 -79.26 39.61
CA ALA A 358 26.23 -80.47 38.82
C ALA A 358 27.05 -81.72 39.26
N GLU A 359 27.47 -81.83 40.52
CA GLU A 359 27.99 -83.11 41.09
C GLU A 359 27.33 -83.49 42.45
N PRO A 360 27.23 -84.80 42.79
CA PRO A 360 26.29 -85.29 43.81
C PRO A 360 26.85 -85.41 45.24
N LYS A 361 25.98 -85.17 46.23
CA LYS A 361 26.28 -85.33 47.67
C LYS A 361 26.34 -86.79 48.16
N LYS A 362 27.23 -87.03 49.14
CA LYS A 362 27.04 -87.92 50.30
C LYS A 362 27.66 -87.21 51.51
N ASN A 363 26.88 -86.79 52.51
CA ASN A 363 26.40 -87.55 53.68
C ASN A 363 27.44 -87.64 54.80
N GLU A 364 27.25 -86.87 55.88
CA GLU A 364 27.24 -87.35 57.27
C GLU A 364 26.66 -86.28 58.23
N LEU A 365 26.17 -86.73 59.39
CA LEU A 365 25.38 -86.05 60.45
C LEU A 365 25.34 -87.00 61.67
N PRO A 366 25.03 -86.58 62.92
CA PRO A 366 24.75 -85.25 63.47
C PRO A 366 25.51 -84.97 64.82
N GLU A 367 24.92 -84.13 65.70
CA GLU A 367 25.16 -83.96 67.17
C GLU A 367 26.39 -83.15 67.65
N ASP A 368 26.34 -82.35 68.73
CA ASP A 368 25.25 -81.61 69.41
C ASP A 368 25.84 -80.50 70.35
N MET A 369 24.96 -79.71 71.02
CA MET A 369 25.15 -78.90 72.24
C MET A 369 25.73 -77.45 72.16
N ARG A 370 24.77 -76.51 72.07
CA ARG A 370 24.49 -75.36 73.00
C ARG A 370 25.54 -74.27 73.35
N SER A 371 24.98 -73.05 73.49
CA SER A 371 25.38 -71.88 74.33
C SER A 371 26.65 -71.08 73.92
N THR A 372 26.74 -69.74 74.06
CA THR A 372 25.82 -68.72 74.66
C THR A 372 26.03 -67.32 74.03
N GLU A 373 25.01 -66.45 74.13
CA GLU A 373 25.04 -64.95 74.12
C GLU A 373 25.67 -64.19 72.91
N MET A 374 24.96 -63.25 72.25
CA MET A 374 24.74 -61.82 72.60
C MET A 374 26.04 -61.00 72.66
N THR A 375 26.16 -59.84 72.00
CA THR A 375 25.24 -58.67 72.02
C THR A 375 25.06 -57.91 70.67
N SER A 376 24.19 -56.90 70.69
CA SER A 376 23.88 -55.86 69.67
C SER A 376 23.09 -54.72 70.39
N PRO A 377 22.60 -53.61 69.77
CA PRO A 377 22.90 -52.98 68.47
C PRO A 377 23.41 -51.48 68.55
N PRO A 378 22.67 -50.39 68.18
CA PRO A 378 22.92 -49.53 66.99
C PRO A 378 23.41 -48.08 67.35
N GLU A 379 23.09 -46.89 66.77
CA GLU A 379 22.08 -46.40 65.79
C GLU A 379 22.37 -44.96 65.24
N THR A 380 21.98 -44.67 63.98
CA THR A 380 21.56 -43.34 63.40
C THR A 380 22.48 -42.09 63.35
N GLY A 381 22.15 -41.17 62.41
CA GLY A 381 22.43 -39.72 62.47
C GLY A 381 23.31 -39.14 61.34
N SER A 382 23.18 -37.90 60.85
CA SER A 382 22.06 -37.03 60.39
C SER A 382 22.52 -35.55 60.35
N VAL A 383 22.70 -34.99 59.14
CA VAL A 383 22.56 -33.56 58.72
C VAL A 383 23.07 -32.39 59.59
N THR A 384 24.03 -31.61 59.06
CA THR A 384 24.11 -30.11 58.97
C THR A 384 25.30 -29.74 58.06
N GLN A 385 25.25 -28.86 57.03
CA GLN A 385 25.12 -27.38 56.96
C GLN A 385 26.40 -26.57 57.31
N ILE A 386 26.41 -25.26 56.96
CA ILE A 386 27.48 -24.22 57.14
C ILE A 386 28.59 -24.26 56.03
N GLU A 387 28.98 -23.16 55.35
CA GLU A 387 28.29 -21.87 55.09
C GLU A 387 28.90 -21.07 53.91
N THR A 388 28.24 -19.96 53.61
CA THR A 388 28.47 -18.86 52.64
C THR A 388 29.85 -18.21 52.59
N SER A 389 30.12 -17.47 51.49
CA SER A 389 30.57 -16.06 51.62
C SER A 389 30.21 -15.21 50.38
N GLU A 390 29.45 -14.13 50.58
CA GLU A 390 29.23 -13.01 49.63
C GLU A 390 29.92 -11.72 50.15
N LYS A 391 30.05 -10.67 49.30
CA LYS A 391 30.07 -9.21 49.61
C LYS A 391 30.57 -8.38 48.39
N VAL A 392 30.37 -7.06 48.19
CA VAL A 392 29.46 -5.93 48.61
C VAL A 392 30.09 -4.64 48.00
N GLN A 393 29.46 -3.57 47.50
CA GLN A 393 28.08 -3.15 47.12
C GLN A 393 28.23 -2.08 45.99
N GLN A 394 27.26 -1.79 45.12
CA GLN A 394 26.09 -0.88 45.27
C GLN A 394 26.41 0.55 45.79
N ALA A 395 25.95 1.57 45.05
CA ALA A 395 25.74 2.95 45.50
C ALA A 395 24.65 3.61 44.62
N ALA A 396 23.93 4.61 45.13
CA ALA A 396 22.86 5.29 44.40
C ALA A 396 22.54 6.69 44.97
N GLY A 397 21.99 7.56 44.12
CA GLY A 397 21.24 8.77 44.52
C GLY A 397 22.03 10.05 44.69
N GLN A 398 21.62 11.10 43.96
CA GLN A 398 21.76 12.50 44.38
C GLN A 398 20.58 13.32 43.81
N GLN A 399 20.47 14.59 44.18
CA GLN A 399 19.17 15.27 44.37
C GLN A 399 19.02 16.55 43.50
N LEU A 400 17.81 17.11 43.48
CA LEU A 400 17.43 18.36 42.83
C LEU A 400 18.11 19.59 43.47
N ASP A 401 18.51 20.54 42.63
CA ASP A 401 18.76 21.95 42.97
C ASP A 401 17.95 22.84 41.99
N GLU A 402 17.49 24.00 42.46
CA GLU A 402 16.75 25.00 41.66
C GLU A 402 17.62 26.23 41.38
N GLU A 403 17.59 26.76 40.14
CA GLU A 403 17.56 28.21 39.79
C GLU A 403 17.81 28.41 38.27
N GLY A 404 17.29 29.49 37.68
CA GLY A 404 17.66 29.92 36.32
C GLY A 404 16.61 29.77 35.22
N VAL A 405 15.42 30.39 35.36
CA VAL A 405 14.49 30.57 34.24
C VAL A 405 14.89 31.82 33.45
N GLU A 406 15.79 31.67 32.47
CA GLU A 406 15.85 32.61 31.34
C GLU A 406 14.77 32.22 30.33
N VAL A 407 13.86 33.14 30.02
CA VAL A 407 12.87 32.96 28.95
C VAL A 407 13.57 33.20 27.61
N VAL A 408 14.24 32.17 27.10
CA VAL A 408 14.66 32.11 25.70
C VAL A 408 13.40 31.85 24.88
N GLU A 409 13.06 32.74 23.95
CA GLU A 409 12.05 32.41 22.93
C GLU A 409 12.61 31.26 22.08
N GLU A 410 12.06 30.06 22.27
CA GLU A 410 12.47 28.89 21.52
C GLU A 410 12.11 29.07 20.05
N VAL A 411 13.13 29.34 19.22
CA VAL A 411 12.98 29.50 17.77
C VAL A 411 12.74 28.12 17.16
N VAL A 412 11.53 27.59 17.36
CA VAL A 412 11.06 26.31 16.83
C VAL A 412 11.22 26.31 15.32
N ASP A 413 12.15 25.48 14.84
CA ASP A 413 12.53 25.36 13.44
C ASP A 413 11.41 24.67 12.64
N THR A 414 10.54 25.50 12.05
CA THR A 414 9.42 25.04 11.24
C THR A 414 9.82 24.28 9.98
N ASP A 415 11.09 24.32 9.52
CA ASP A 415 11.55 23.52 8.38
C ASP A 415 11.66 22.03 8.73
N SER A 416 11.84 21.71 10.02
CA SER A 416 11.80 20.32 10.51
C SER A 416 10.39 19.75 10.70
N ILE A 417 9.37 20.61 10.85
CA ILE A 417 7.99 20.22 11.23
C ILE A 417 7.05 20.18 10.02
N ILE A 418 7.26 21.05 9.02
CA ILE A 418 6.44 21.16 7.81
C ILE A 418 7.33 21.33 6.57
N SER A 419 7.31 20.32 5.70
CA SER A 419 7.82 20.39 4.32
C SER A 419 6.85 21.22 3.43
N PRO A 420 7.35 21.96 2.43
CA PRO A 420 6.52 22.57 1.38
C PRO A 420 5.82 21.54 0.48
N ASP A 421 6.36 20.33 0.31
CA ASP A 421 5.94 19.36 -0.71
C ASP A 421 4.55 18.76 -0.45
N ILE A 422 3.99 18.97 0.76
CA ILE A 422 2.61 18.59 1.07
C ILE A 422 1.59 19.64 0.58
N PHE A 423 1.99 20.85 0.23
CA PHE A 423 1.11 21.92 -0.26
C PHE A 423 1.00 21.81 -1.79
N ARG A 424 -0.07 21.16 -2.27
CA ARG A 424 -0.27 20.88 -3.70
C ARG A 424 -1.21 21.90 -4.33
N ALA A 425 -1.38 21.79 -5.65
CA ALA A 425 -2.20 22.72 -6.42
C ALA A 425 -3.69 22.79 -6.02
N TYR A 426 -4.24 21.78 -5.32
CA TYR A 426 -5.67 21.72 -4.97
C TYR A 426 -5.97 21.17 -3.57
N ASP A 427 -4.98 20.63 -2.87
CA ASP A 427 -5.12 20.13 -1.49
C ASP A 427 -3.77 20.14 -0.75
N ILE A 428 -3.83 19.93 0.57
CA ILE A 428 -2.66 19.59 1.38
C ILE A 428 -2.64 18.08 1.54
N ARG A 429 -1.50 17.42 1.29
CA ARG A 429 -1.43 15.97 1.01
C ARG A 429 -0.07 15.37 1.39
N GLY A 430 -0.03 14.52 2.42
CA GLY A 430 1.20 13.90 2.90
C GLY A 430 1.00 12.51 3.53
N ILE A 431 2.12 11.90 3.92
CA ILE A 431 2.17 10.59 4.58
C ILE A 431 2.16 10.81 6.10
N VAL A 432 1.21 10.18 6.79
CA VAL A 432 0.99 10.40 8.23
C VAL A 432 2.17 9.90 9.05
N GLY A 433 2.64 10.72 9.98
CA GLY A 433 3.82 10.44 10.80
C GLY A 433 5.16 10.55 10.06
N SER A 434 5.16 11.05 8.82
CA SER A 434 6.36 11.32 8.03
C SER A 434 6.37 12.75 7.49
N THR A 435 5.57 13.05 6.46
CA THR A 435 5.46 14.41 5.90
C THR A 435 4.22 15.16 6.38
N LEU A 436 3.23 14.45 6.91
CA LEU A 436 2.05 15.02 7.57
C LEU A 436 2.06 14.60 9.04
N THR A 437 2.41 15.53 9.93
CA THR A 437 2.51 15.32 11.38
C THR A 437 1.36 15.99 12.11
N THR A 438 1.01 15.49 13.30
CA THR A 438 -0.04 16.04 14.16
C THR A 438 0.26 17.51 14.52
N GLU A 439 1.52 17.84 14.82
CA GLU A 439 1.96 19.23 15.04
C GLU A 439 1.84 20.07 13.76
N GLY A 440 2.27 19.54 12.62
CA GLY A 440 2.17 20.23 11.33
C GLY A 440 0.73 20.57 10.96
N VAL A 441 -0.21 19.64 11.19
CA VAL A 441 -1.64 19.87 10.96
C VAL A 441 -2.23 20.90 11.94
N GLN A 442 -1.73 21.00 13.16
CA GLN A 442 -2.12 22.07 14.10
C GLN A 442 -1.64 23.46 13.62
N TRP A 443 -0.38 23.59 13.19
CA TRP A 443 0.12 24.84 12.59
C TRP A 443 -0.64 25.23 11.32
N ILE A 444 -1.03 24.25 10.49
CA ILE A 444 -1.87 24.47 9.31
C ILE A 444 -3.28 24.90 9.69
N GLY A 445 -3.89 24.28 10.70
CA GLY A 445 -5.20 24.72 11.24
C GLY A 445 -5.18 26.16 11.71
N GLN A 446 -4.10 26.58 12.39
CA GLN A 446 -3.93 27.98 12.82
C GLN A 446 -3.74 28.93 11.64
N ALA A 447 -3.04 28.51 10.58
CA ALA A 447 -2.92 29.29 9.35
C ALA A 447 -4.26 29.44 8.62
N ILE A 448 -5.03 28.35 8.47
CA ILE A 448 -6.37 28.35 7.86
C ILE A 448 -7.33 29.24 8.65
N GLY A 449 -7.37 29.11 9.99
CA GLY A 449 -8.21 29.96 10.82
C GLY A 449 -7.79 31.45 10.78
N SER A 450 -6.51 31.73 10.60
CA SER A 450 -6.03 33.12 10.44
C SER A 450 -6.37 33.70 9.07
N GLU A 451 -6.29 32.91 7.99
CA GLU A 451 -6.77 33.28 6.65
C GLU A 451 -8.30 33.47 6.63
N ALA A 452 -9.05 32.65 7.38
CA ALA A 452 -10.49 32.80 7.54
C ALA A 452 -10.86 34.15 8.18
N PHE A 453 -10.10 34.61 9.19
CA PHE A 453 -10.26 35.96 9.75
C PHE A 453 -10.01 37.05 8.70
N ASP A 454 -8.95 36.94 7.90
CA ASP A 454 -8.64 37.94 6.85
C ASP A 454 -9.73 38.00 5.78
N ARG A 455 -10.41 36.87 5.51
CA ARG A 455 -11.59 36.77 4.63
C ARG A 455 -12.92 37.12 5.33
N GLY A 456 -12.89 37.51 6.61
CA GLY A 456 -14.06 37.97 7.38
C GLY A 456 -14.91 36.87 8.03
N GLU A 457 -14.49 35.61 7.96
CA GLU A 457 -15.24 34.45 8.47
C GLU A 457 -14.88 34.16 9.95
N GLN A 458 -15.89 33.98 10.81
CA GLN A 458 -15.72 33.68 12.24
C GLN A 458 -15.64 32.18 12.56
N THR A 459 -16.26 31.34 11.73
CA THR A 459 -16.50 29.93 12.01
C THR A 459 -16.07 29.08 10.82
N VAL A 460 -15.37 27.97 11.07
CA VAL A 460 -14.96 27.00 10.06
C VAL A 460 -15.61 25.66 10.37
N ILE A 461 -16.29 25.08 9.40
CA ILE A 461 -16.86 23.74 9.49
C ILE A 461 -15.74 22.71 9.26
N VAL A 462 -15.71 21.61 10.01
CA VAL A 462 -14.75 20.53 9.80
C VAL A 462 -15.45 19.18 9.67
N ALA A 463 -14.91 18.34 8.79
CA ALA A 463 -15.35 16.97 8.58
C ALA A 463 -14.14 16.08 8.34
N ARG A 464 -14.33 14.76 8.48
CA ARG A 464 -13.27 13.78 8.20
C ARG A 464 -13.76 12.55 7.46
N ASP A 465 -12.86 11.88 6.74
CA ASP A 465 -13.10 10.54 6.20
C ASP A 465 -12.87 9.43 7.25
N GLY A 466 -13.18 8.19 6.89
CA GLY A 466 -13.06 7.00 7.72
C GLY A 466 -11.65 6.42 7.88
N ARG A 467 -10.57 7.15 7.54
CA ARG A 467 -9.20 6.64 7.75
C ARG A 467 -8.85 6.62 9.24
N LEU A 468 -8.08 5.61 9.65
CA LEU A 468 -7.61 5.45 11.04
C LEU A 468 -6.89 6.70 11.57
N SER A 469 -6.12 7.39 10.73
CA SER A 469 -5.42 8.63 11.07
C SER A 469 -6.31 9.87 11.12
N SER A 470 -7.46 9.87 10.45
CA SER A 470 -8.31 11.06 10.33
C SER A 470 -8.90 11.54 11.66
N VAL A 471 -9.02 10.66 12.66
CA VAL A 471 -9.43 11.02 14.04
C VAL A 471 -8.36 11.88 14.73
N GLU A 472 -7.07 11.56 14.55
CA GLU A 472 -5.98 12.36 15.13
C GLU A 472 -5.80 13.68 14.36
N MET A 473 -5.78 13.59 13.02
CA MET A 473 -5.58 14.74 12.15
C MET A 473 -6.69 15.80 12.29
N VAL A 474 -7.96 15.41 12.46
CA VAL A 474 -9.04 16.39 12.69
C VAL A 474 -8.92 17.07 14.05
N ASN A 475 -8.50 16.37 15.11
CA ASN A 475 -8.33 16.99 16.42
C ASN A 475 -7.17 18.00 16.43
N ALA A 476 -6.06 17.71 15.73
CA ALA A 476 -4.98 18.68 15.51
C ALA A 476 -5.45 19.91 14.72
N LEU A 477 -6.18 19.69 13.63
CA LEU A 477 -6.74 20.76 12.80
C LEU A 477 -7.65 21.69 13.62
N LYS A 478 -8.58 21.12 14.40
CA LYS A 478 -9.48 21.87 15.28
C LYS A 478 -8.70 22.67 16.31
N ALA A 479 -7.72 22.08 16.98
CA ALA A 479 -6.86 22.78 17.94
C ALA A 479 -6.16 23.99 17.31
N GLY A 480 -5.69 23.87 16.06
CA GLY A 480 -5.12 24.99 15.30
C GLY A 480 -6.12 26.11 15.02
N ILE A 481 -7.29 25.78 14.47
CA ILE A 481 -8.36 26.74 14.12
C ILE A 481 -8.86 27.49 15.38
N LEU A 482 -9.07 26.76 16.47
CA LEU A 482 -9.49 27.33 17.77
C LEU A 482 -8.40 28.25 18.34
N ALA A 483 -7.12 27.87 18.23
CA ALA A 483 -5.98 28.68 18.68
C ALA A 483 -5.79 29.98 17.89
N SER A 484 -6.37 30.11 16.68
CA SER A 484 -6.41 31.38 15.95
C SER A 484 -7.64 32.24 16.26
N GLY A 485 -8.45 31.85 17.25
CA GLY A 485 -9.67 32.57 17.62
C GLY A 485 -10.81 32.46 16.58
N ARG A 486 -10.85 31.38 15.79
CA ARG A 486 -12.02 31.00 14.96
C ARG A 486 -12.79 29.88 15.64
N ASN A 487 -14.11 29.88 15.46
CA ASN A 487 -14.98 28.83 15.99
C ASN A 487 -15.00 27.62 15.05
N VAL A 488 -15.35 26.46 15.58
CA VAL A 488 -15.45 25.19 14.83
C VAL A 488 -16.87 24.64 14.90
N ILE A 489 -17.37 24.14 13.76
CA ILE A 489 -18.52 23.23 13.70
C ILE A 489 -18.01 21.87 13.19
N ASP A 490 -17.91 20.87 14.06
CA ASP A 490 -17.51 19.51 13.70
C ASP A 490 -18.73 18.68 13.28
N ILE A 491 -18.83 18.36 11.99
CA ILE A 491 -19.88 17.48 11.45
C ILE A 491 -19.44 16.01 11.39
N GLY A 492 -18.29 15.68 11.98
CA GLY A 492 -17.85 14.30 12.23
C GLY A 492 -17.34 13.57 10.99
N GLU A 493 -17.74 12.30 10.86
CA GLU A 493 -17.35 11.44 9.75
C GLU A 493 -18.34 11.57 8.60
N ALA A 494 -17.90 12.13 7.48
CA ALA A 494 -18.78 12.47 6.36
C ALA A 494 -18.06 12.40 5.00
N PRO A 495 -18.77 12.15 3.89
CA PRO A 495 -18.21 12.36 2.56
C PRO A 495 -17.88 13.85 2.32
N THR A 496 -16.81 14.13 1.59
CA THR A 496 -16.43 15.49 1.14
C THR A 496 -17.59 16.35 0.60
N PRO A 497 -18.50 15.86 -0.29
CA PRO A 497 -19.63 16.67 -0.76
C PRO A 497 -20.66 17.01 0.33
N LEU A 498 -20.70 16.28 1.45
CA LEU A 498 -21.57 16.60 2.60
C LEU A 498 -21.00 17.79 3.39
N LEU A 499 -19.67 17.91 3.51
CA LEU A 499 -19.03 19.15 4.00
C LEU A 499 -19.32 20.34 3.07
N TYR A 500 -19.24 20.16 1.75
CA TYR A 500 -19.57 21.24 0.82
C TYR A 500 -21.05 21.66 0.91
N PHE A 501 -21.96 20.71 1.10
CA PHE A 501 -23.35 21.01 1.48
C PHE A 501 -23.42 21.79 2.80
N ALA A 502 -22.65 21.42 3.82
CA ALA A 502 -22.60 22.14 5.10
C ALA A 502 -22.20 23.61 4.92
N THR A 503 -21.24 23.93 4.03
CA THR A 503 -20.83 25.32 3.71
C THR A 503 -21.86 26.14 2.93
N HIS A 504 -22.98 25.53 2.53
CA HIS A 504 -24.14 26.20 1.93
C HIS A 504 -25.41 26.14 2.83
N TYR A 505 -25.51 25.14 3.70
CA TYR A 505 -26.65 24.89 4.58
C TYR A 505 -26.53 25.57 5.96
N LEU A 506 -25.31 25.62 6.51
CA LEU A 506 -25.02 26.23 7.82
C LEU A 506 -24.57 27.70 7.69
N GLN A 507 -24.47 28.39 8.82
CA GLN A 507 -24.12 29.82 8.89
C GLN A 507 -22.61 30.11 8.71
N SER A 508 -21.90 29.31 7.93
CA SER A 508 -20.49 29.51 7.57
C SER A 508 -20.27 29.06 6.13
N ARG A 509 -19.44 29.80 5.38
CA ARG A 509 -19.03 29.47 4.02
C ARG A 509 -17.63 28.83 3.99
N SER A 510 -17.08 28.49 5.16
CA SER A 510 -15.73 28.00 5.33
C SER A 510 -15.73 26.56 5.85
N GLY A 511 -14.99 25.68 5.19
CA GLY A 511 -15.00 24.24 5.47
C GLY A 511 -13.63 23.59 5.22
N VAL A 512 -13.21 22.69 6.12
CA VAL A 512 -12.00 21.87 5.92
C VAL A 512 -12.32 20.38 6.03
N MET A 513 -11.98 19.63 4.97
CA MET A 513 -12.14 18.19 4.91
C MET A 513 -10.81 17.49 5.22
N VAL A 514 -10.74 16.77 6.33
CA VAL A 514 -9.65 15.82 6.62
C VAL A 514 -9.88 14.55 5.82
N THR A 515 -9.17 14.39 4.71
CA THR A 515 -9.28 13.19 3.89
C THR A 515 -8.00 12.87 3.15
N GLY A 516 -7.65 11.59 3.06
CA GLY A 516 -6.63 11.07 2.15
C GLY A 516 -7.11 10.88 0.71
N SER A 517 -8.35 11.26 0.37
CA SER A 517 -8.97 10.95 -0.93
C SER A 517 -8.94 9.43 -1.20
N HIS A 518 -8.63 9.02 -2.42
CA HIS A 518 -8.42 7.63 -2.85
C HIS A 518 -7.03 7.05 -2.53
N ASN A 519 -6.10 7.83 -1.96
CA ASN A 519 -4.69 7.40 -1.80
C ASN A 519 -4.56 6.16 -0.89
N PRO A 520 -3.42 5.44 -0.93
CA PRO A 520 -3.10 4.39 0.05
C PRO A 520 -3.32 4.84 1.51
N ALA A 521 -3.60 3.91 2.43
CA ALA A 521 -4.09 4.18 3.78
C ALA A 521 -3.14 5.03 4.64
N GLU A 522 -1.84 4.97 4.35
CA GLU A 522 -0.75 5.76 4.95
C GLU A 522 -0.82 7.27 4.61
N TYR A 523 -1.58 7.68 3.59
CA TYR A 523 -1.80 9.08 3.26
C TYR A 523 -2.99 9.69 3.99
N ASN A 524 -2.88 10.97 4.31
CA ASN A 524 -4.01 11.82 4.68
C ASN A 524 -3.79 13.25 4.15
N GLY A 525 -4.62 14.22 4.55
CA GLY A 525 -4.51 15.61 4.11
C GLY A 525 -5.78 16.42 4.27
N LEU A 526 -5.78 17.63 3.72
CA LEU A 526 -6.81 18.65 3.92
C LEU A 526 -7.26 19.24 2.58
N LYS A 527 -8.57 19.21 2.30
CA LYS A 527 -9.19 20.08 1.29
C LYS A 527 -9.79 21.29 2.00
N VAL A 528 -9.55 22.51 1.50
CA VAL A 528 -9.88 23.77 2.20
C VAL A 528 -10.77 24.65 1.33
N VAL A 529 -11.88 25.08 1.92
CA VAL A 529 -12.80 26.11 1.39
C VAL A 529 -12.85 27.24 2.41
N LEU A 530 -12.66 28.49 1.99
CA LEU A 530 -12.79 29.67 2.88
C LEU A 530 -13.63 30.74 2.20
N ALA A 531 -14.61 31.29 2.93
CA ALA A 531 -15.60 32.24 2.40
C ALA A 531 -16.32 31.75 1.11
N GLY A 532 -16.39 30.44 0.86
CA GLY A 532 -16.99 29.83 -0.33
C GLY A 532 -16.01 29.58 -1.48
N ASP A 533 -14.78 30.08 -1.41
CA ASP A 533 -13.74 29.82 -2.40
C ASP A 533 -12.94 28.56 -2.02
N SER A 534 -12.81 27.61 -2.95
CA SER A 534 -11.93 26.45 -2.77
C SER A 534 -10.48 26.87 -3.04
N LEU A 535 -9.61 26.77 -2.02
CA LEU A 535 -8.24 27.23 -2.14
C LEU A 535 -7.47 26.39 -3.16
N HIS A 536 -6.63 27.04 -3.96
CA HIS A 536 -5.82 26.37 -5.00
C HIS A 536 -4.51 27.13 -5.28
N GLY A 537 -3.53 26.44 -5.83
CA GLY A 537 -2.23 26.99 -6.25
C GLY A 537 -1.56 27.86 -5.18
N ASP A 538 -1.33 29.12 -5.53
CA ASP A 538 -0.69 30.11 -4.66
C ASP A 538 -1.45 30.37 -3.35
N GLU A 539 -2.77 30.14 -3.27
CA GLU A 539 -3.53 30.28 -2.02
C GLU A 539 -3.16 29.18 -1.01
N ILE A 540 -2.92 27.95 -1.48
CA ILE A 540 -2.48 26.85 -0.61
C ILE A 540 -1.04 27.10 -0.15
N MET A 541 -0.16 27.55 -1.05
CA MET A 541 1.21 27.96 -0.69
C MET A 541 1.25 29.21 0.20
N ALA A 542 0.24 30.09 0.14
CA ALA A 542 0.12 31.22 1.06
C ALA A 542 -0.04 30.74 2.51
N LEU A 543 -0.76 29.64 2.78
CA LEU A 543 -0.85 29.03 4.12
C LEU A 543 0.53 28.60 4.64
N TYR A 544 1.34 27.91 3.80
CA TYR A 544 2.71 27.56 4.13
C TYR A 544 3.55 28.80 4.46
N HIS A 545 3.49 29.84 3.63
CA HIS A 545 4.20 31.10 3.87
C HIS A 545 3.70 31.85 5.12
N ARG A 546 2.41 31.75 5.45
CA ARG A 546 1.77 32.33 6.66
C ARG A 546 2.41 31.71 7.92
N ILE A 547 2.57 30.38 7.94
CA ILE A 547 3.28 29.65 9.00
C ILE A 547 4.76 30.06 9.08
N LYS A 548 5.52 29.97 7.97
CA LYS A 548 6.97 30.26 7.96
C LYS A 548 7.31 31.69 8.40
N ARG A 549 6.46 32.66 8.05
CA ARG A 549 6.64 34.07 8.45
C ARG A 549 6.16 34.37 9.88
N ARG A 550 5.66 33.36 10.61
CA ARG A 550 4.97 33.49 11.91
C ARG A 550 3.85 34.55 11.91
N ASN A 551 3.30 34.86 10.73
CA ASN A 551 2.04 35.60 10.62
C ASN A 551 0.93 34.61 10.98
N LEU A 552 0.55 34.54 12.24
CA LEU A 552 -0.53 33.67 12.74
C LEU A 552 -1.29 34.45 13.81
N LEU A 553 -2.63 34.38 13.77
CA LEU A 553 -3.45 34.94 14.83
C LEU A 553 -3.43 34.02 16.05
N THR A 554 -3.60 34.61 17.23
CA THR A 554 -3.72 33.89 18.50
C THR A 554 -5.03 34.30 19.20
N GLY A 555 -5.70 33.33 19.81
CA GLY A 555 -6.98 33.52 20.49
C GLY A 555 -7.55 32.21 21.00
N SER A 556 -8.84 32.22 21.35
CA SER A 556 -9.61 31.03 21.67
C SER A 556 -10.96 31.14 20.97
N GLY A 557 -11.24 30.21 20.06
CA GLY A 557 -12.57 29.97 19.54
C GLY A 557 -13.37 29.00 20.40
N GLU A 558 -14.60 28.73 19.96
CA GLU A 558 -15.50 27.71 20.54
C GLU A 558 -15.72 26.55 19.55
N GLU A 559 -15.73 25.31 20.05
CA GLU A 559 -16.09 24.12 19.27
C GLU A 559 -17.54 23.72 19.54
N THR A 560 -18.27 23.42 18.46
CA THR A 560 -19.62 22.82 18.49
C THR A 560 -19.66 21.64 17.53
N SER A 561 -20.63 20.74 17.66
CA SER A 561 -20.83 19.63 16.73
C SER A 561 -22.28 19.52 16.29
N GLN A 562 -22.51 19.16 15.03
CA GLN A 562 -23.83 19.08 14.40
C GLN A 562 -23.89 17.89 13.45
N ASP A 563 -24.83 16.96 13.67
CA ASP A 563 -25.19 15.95 12.67
C ASP A 563 -26.20 16.55 11.70
N ILE A 564 -25.83 16.60 10.41
CA ILE A 564 -26.65 17.11 9.31
C ILE A 564 -26.87 16.05 8.21
N LEU A 565 -26.57 14.77 8.49
CA LEU A 565 -26.72 13.68 7.52
C LEU A 565 -28.18 13.52 7.07
N ALA A 566 -29.11 13.69 8.01
CA ALA A 566 -30.54 13.68 7.73
C ALA A 566 -30.93 14.84 6.78
N ASP A 567 -30.43 16.06 7.04
CA ASP A 567 -30.71 17.23 6.20
C ASP A 567 -30.16 17.07 4.77
N TYR A 568 -28.95 16.53 4.63
CA TYR A 568 -28.34 16.24 3.34
C TYR A 568 -29.18 15.24 2.51
N ILE A 569 -29.64 14.15 3.13
CA ILE A 569 -30.50 13.14 2.48
C ILE A 569 -31.88 13.72 2.16
N ASN A 570 -32.49 14.48 3.07
CA ASN A 570 -33.78 15.15 2.86
C ASN A 570 -33.72 16.17 1.72
N ASN A 571 -32.62 16.93 1.60
CA ASN A 571 -32.42 17.91 0.53
C ASN A 571 -32.34 17.22 -0.85
N ILE A 572 -31.62 16.10 -0.98
CA ILE A 572 -31.53 15.37 -2.25
C ILE A 572 -32.85 14.68 -2.59
N THR A 573 -33.49 14.00 -1.64
CA THR A 573 -34.76 13.28 -1.84
C THR A 573 -35.97 14.19 -2.05
N GLY A 574 -35.88 15.48 -1.67
CA GLY A 574 -36.89 16.50 -1.96
C GLY A 574 -36.87 17.02 -3.40
N ASP A 575 -35.74 16.89 -4.10
CA ASP A 575 -35.53 17.36 -5.48
C ASP A 575 -35.49 16.20 -6.49
N VAL A 576 -34.82 15.10 -6.15
CA VAL A 576 -34.65 13.92 -7.00
C VAL A 576 -35.76 12.90 -6.76
N SER A 577 -36.56 12.64 -7.80
CA SER A 577 -37.62 11.63 -7.79
C SER A 577 -37.40 10.57 -8.87
N LEU A 578 -37.39 9.29 -8.49
CA LEU A 578 -37.18 8.18 -9.42
C LEU A 578 -38.49 7.75 -10.09
N ALA A 579 -38.49 7.67 -11.43
CA ALA A 579 -39.66 7.28 -12.22
C ALA A 579 -40.11 5.82 -12.00
N GLN A 580 -39.25 4.96 -11.45
CA GLN A 580 -39.54 3.59 -11.05
C GLN A 580 -38.53 3.13 -9.97
N PRO A 581 -38.90 2.22 -9.06
CA PRO A 581 -37.95 1.59 -8.15
C PRO A 581 -36.85 0.83 -8.91
N MET A 582 -35.61 0.97 -8.48
CA MET A 582 -34.45 0.28 -9.05
C MET A 582 -33.80 -0.65 -8.04
N LYS A 583 -33.25 -1.78 -8.50
CA LYS A 583 -32.35 -2.62 -7.70
C LYS A 583 -30.91 -2.27 -8.06
N ILE A 584 -30.11 -1.89 -7.07
CA ILE A 584 -28.73 -1.44 -7.27
C ILE A 584 -27.75 -2.16 -6.34
N VAL A 585 -26.50 -2.25 -6.78
CA VAL A 585 -25.37 -2.67 -5.95
C VAL A 585 -24.52 -1.43 -5.67
N ILE A 586 -24.09 -1.25 -4.42
CA ILE A 586 -23.19 -0.18 -4.00
C ILE A 586 -21.96 -0.84 -3.38
N ASP A 587 -20.83 -0.75 -4.07
CA ASP A 587 -19.50 -0.96 -3.50
C ASP A 587 -18.97 0.39 -3.01
N ALA A 588 -18.63 0.48 -1.73
CA ALA A 588 -18.10 1.69 -1.12
C ALA A 588 -16.56 1.73 -1.05
N GLY A 589 -15.86 0.67 -1.47
CA GLY A 589 -14.40 0.53 -1.31
C GLY A 589 -13.94 0.57 0.15
N ASN A 590 -14.83 0.23 1.09
CA ASN A 590 -14.73 0.48 2.54
C ASN A 590 -14.46 1.96 2.92
N GLY A 591 -14.73 2.91 2.02
CA GLY A 591 -14.60 4.35 2.25
C GLY A 591 -15.87 4.99 2.85
N VAL A 592 -15.74 6.25 3.27
CA VAL A 592 -16.78 7.01 3.99
C VAL A 592 -18.11 7.16 3.23
N ALA A 593 -18.12 6.98 1.90
CA ALA A 593 -19.34 6.93 1.10
C ALA A 593 -20.33 5.83 1.57
N GLY A 594 -19.82 4.73 2.13
CA GLY A 594 -20.63 3.63 2.67
C GLY A 594 -21.53 4.02 3.85
N ALA A 595 -21.20 5.10 4.57
CA ALA A 595 -22.04 5.63 5.65
C ALA A 595 -23.27 6.41 5.15
N VAL A 596 -23.30 6.80 3.87
CA VAL A 596 -24.31 7.74 3.33
C VAL A 596 -25.04 7.20 2.10
N ALA A 597 -24.31 6.69 1.10
CA ALA A 597 -24.90 6.30 -0.18
C ALA A 597 -25.99 5.20 -0.05
N PRO A 598 -25.81 4.13 0.76
CA PRO A 598 -26.88 3.14 0.93
C PRO A 598 -28.16 3.72 1.53
N ILE A 599 -28.04 4.65 2.48
CA ILE A 599 -29.19 5.29 3.14
C ILE A 599 -29.90 6.23 2.14
N LEU A 600 -29.13 7.04 1.40
CA LEU A 600 -29.66 7.96 0.38
C LEU A 600 -30.43 7.21 -0.70
N PHE A 601 -29.86 6.14 -1.28
CA PHE A 601 -30.55 5.41 -2.35
C PHE A 601 -31.74 4.58 -1.83
N GLN A 602 -31.72 4.09 -0.59
CA GLN A 602 -32.91 3.51 0.05
C GLN A 602 -34.02 4.57 0.22
N ALA A 603 -33.68 5.80 0.63
CA ALA A 603 -34.63 6.90 0.77
C ALA A 603 -35.21 7.36 -0.60
N LEU A 604 -34.44 7.26 -1.69
CA LEU A 604 -34.91 7.45 -3.07
C LEU A 604 -35.79 6.28 -3.59
N GLY A 605 -35.96 5.20 -2.82
CA GLY A 605 -36.81 4.06 -3.17
C GLY A 605 -36.12 2.91 -3.91
N CYS A 606 -34.79 2.83 -3.88
CA CYS A 606 -34.04 1.70 -4.45
C CYS A 606 -33.98 0.50 -3.49
N GLU A 607 -34.01 -0.72 -4.05
CA GLU A 607 -33.54 -1.92 -3.36
C GLU A 607 -31.99 -1.95 -3.44
N VAL A 608 -31.33 -1.67 -2.32
CA VAL A 608 -29.86 -1.56 -2.25
C VAL A 608 -29.23 -2.84 -1.72
N ILE A 609 -28.26 -3.37 -2.46
CA ILE A 609 -27.29 -4.37 -1.99
C ILE A 609 -25.96 -3.65 -1.74
N GLY A 610 -25.52 -3.55 -0.48
CA GLY A 610 -24.20 -3.04 -0.12
C GLY A 610 -23.12 -4.13 -0.17
N LEU A 611 -21.89 -3.73 -0.49
CA LEU A 611 -20.66 -4.53 -0.43
C LEU A 611 -19.60 -3.83 0.45
#